data_AF-A0A075HMJ1-F1
#
_entry.id   AF-A0A075HMJ1-F1
#
_cell.length_a   1.000
_cell.length_b   1.000
_cell.length_c   1.000
_cell.angle_alpha   90.00
_cell.angle_beta   90.00
_cell.angle_gamma   90.00
#
_symmetry.space_group_name_H-M   'P 1'
#
loop_
_entity.id
_entity.type
_entity.pdbx_description
1 polymer ?
#
loop_
_entity_poly.entity_id
_entity_poly.type
_entity_poly.pdbx_seq_one_letter_code
_entity_poly.pdbx_strand_id
1 'polypeptide(L)'
;MADKIFLTQEIGSLKKPTWLVRTLRDSKSSPTDKDQTRDDAVLLNLHQLQDAGLDIVYDGEARRVEMYEYAIRRMGGFNFVGHVRSWDNKYFRKASCIRNVTYDGAYHLDEFLFVKKHVPGMIKIPITGPYTLADWSFNETYSDKREFVLALAKEVIRPQLIDLVKAGAKRIQIDEPAATTHPLEMDMFVEGINAAVSGIASSFGVHICYSGDDYRSLFPSILEMKVSQFALEFANRDNTKKGVSDDRRKGYAALKLFREYSDKREIGLGVVDVHVDEVESPSLISDRLQYASKILGSPDRILANPDCGLRTRSREIAFAKLASMVEGAKLARQALE
;
A
#
# COMPACT_ATOMS: atom_id res chain seq x y z
N MET A 1 5.82 23.28 -5.65
CA MET A 1 5.43 21.96 -5.10
C MET A 1 6.02 21.69 -3.71
N ALA A 2 7.12 22.35 -3.29
CA ALA A 2 7.77 22.06 -2.00
C ALA A 2 6.92 22.36 -0.74
N ASP A 3 5.87 23.18 -0.87
CA ASP A 3 5.04 23.61 0.28
C ASP A 3 3.58 23.11 0.21
N LYS A 4 3.31 22.06 -0.59
CA LYS A 4 1.95 21.54 -0.75
C LYS A 4 1.60 20.55 0.38
N ILE A 5 0.82 20.99 1.36
CA ILE A 5 0.23 20.12 2.40
C ILE A 5 -0.84 19.18 1.81
N PHE A 6 -1.17 18.08 2.50
CA PHE A 6 -2.16 17.09 2.05
C PHE A 6 -1.86 16.56 0.65
N LEU A 7 -0.63 16.13 0.36
CA LEU A 7 -0.32 15.48 -0.91
C LEU A 7 -1.27 14.29 -1.14
N THR A 8 -1.75 14.13 -2.36
CA THR A 8 -2.69 13.07 -2.70
C THR A 8 -1.99 11.88 -3.35
N GLN A 9 -2.31 10.68 -2.89
CA GLN A 9 -1.75 9.45 -3.43
C GLN A 9 -2.79 8.33 -3.48
N GLU A 10 -2.54 7.35 -4.34
CA GLU A 10 -3.24 6.06 -4.32
C GLU A 10 -2.43 5.04 -3.50
N ILE A 11 -3.05 3.93 -3.04
CA ILE A 11 -2.38 2.92 -2.21
C ILE A 11 -1.57 1.91 -3.04
N GLY A 12 -2.10 1.40 -4.15
CA GLY A 12 -1.36 0.57 -5.08
C GLY A 12 -2.25 0.05 -6.21
N SER A 13 -3.17 -0.85 -5.90
CA SER A 13 -3.87 -1.63 -6.92
C SER A 13 -5.13 -0.96 -7.49
N LEU A 14 -5.34 -1.07 -8.80
CA LEU A 14 -6.56 -0.70 -9.53
C LEU A 14 -7.23 -1.93 -10.15
N LYS A 15 -8.54 -1.82 -10.44
CA LYS A 15 -9.25 -2.87 -11.17
C LYS A 15 -8.70 -2.96 -12.59
N LYS A 16 -8.18 -4.14 -12.92
CA LYS A 16 -7.64 -4.45 -14.24
C LYS A 16 -8.73 -4.33 -15.30
N PRO A 17 -8.45 -3.67 -16.44
CA PRO A 17 -9.38 -3.64 -17.56
C PRO A 17 -9.71 -5.06 -18.04
N THR A 18 -10.95 -5.28 -18.47
CA THR A 18 -11.40 -6.61 -18.94
C THR A 18 -10.58 -7.10 -20.14
N TRP A 19 -10.18 -6.20 -21.04
CA TRP A 19 -9.34 -6.53 -22.18
C TRP A 19 -7.95 -7.04 -21.76
N LEU A 20 -7.32 -6.44 -20.74
CA LEU A 20 -6.05 -6.94 -20.19
C LEU A 20 -6.21 -8.38 -19.70
N VAL A 21 -7.23 -8.64 -18.89
CA VAL A 21 -7.47 -9.98 -18.33
C VAL A 21 -7.76 -11.00 -19.44
N ARG A 22 -8.52 -10.61 -20.47
CA ARG A 22 -8.84 -11.47 -21.63
C ARG A 22 -7.57 -11.86 -22.38
N THR A 23 -6.72 -10.89 -22.75
CA THR A 23 -5.48 -11.16 -23.49
C THR A 23 -4.51 -12.02 -22.68
N LEU A 24 -4.37 -11.77 -21.37
CA LEU A 24 -3.48 -12.57 -20.53
C LEU A 24 -3.92 -14.03 -20.42
N ARG A 25 -5.24 -14.29 -20.41
CA ARG A 25 -5.83 -15.63 -20.34
C ARG A 25 -5.88 -16.35 -21.69
N ASP A 26 -5.81 -15.63 -22.79
CA ASP A 26 -5.82 -16.22 -24.11
C ASP A 26 -4.51 -16.97 -24.37
N SER A 27 -4.62 -18.27 -24.69
CA SER A 27 -3.47 -19.12 -25.02
C SER A 27 -2.92 -18.84 -26.42
N LYS A 28 -3.68 -18.16 -27.29
CA LYS A 28 -3.25 -17.79 -28.65
C LYS A 28 -2.46 -16.49 -28.70
N SER A 29 -2.61 -15.63 -27.69
CA SER A 29 -1.87 -14.37 -27.61
C SER A 29 -0.39 -14.64 -27.35
N SER A 30 0.49 -14.03 -28.15
CA SER A 30 1.95 -14.22 -28.01
C SER A 30 2.48 -13.60 -26.71
N PRO A 31 3.66 -14.00 -26.21
CA PRO A 31 4.30 -13.34 -25.07
C PRO A 31 4.45 -11.83 -25.28
N THR A 32 4.87 -11.41 -26.48
CA THR A 32 5.01 -10.00 -26.85
C THR A 32 3.68 -9.26 -26.77
N ASP A 33 2.58 -9.84 -27.27
CA ASP A 33 1.26 -9.20 -27.17
C ASP A 33 0.82 -9.04 -25.72
N LYS A 34 1.10 -10.04 -24.88
CA LYS A 34 0.78 -9.99 -23.45
C LYS A 34 1.57 -8.92 -22.72
N ASP A 35 2.83 -8.74 -23.08
CA ASP A 35 3.68 -7.70 -22.48
C ASP A 35 3.25 -6.31 -22.95
N GLN A 36 2.99 -6.12 -24.25
CA GLN A 36 2.44 -4.86 -24.77
C GLN A 36 1.10 -4.51 -24.12
N THR A 37 0.21 -5.50 -23.94
CA THR A 37 -1.08 -5.30 -23.27
C THR A 37 -0.92 -4.83 -21.81
N ARG A 38 0.10 -5.34 -21.11
CA ARG A 38 0.41 -4.87 -19.75
C ARG A 38 0.91 -3.43 -19.78
N ASP A 39 1.81 -3.11 -20.70
CA ASP A 39 2.35 -1.75 -20.88
C ASP A 39 1.21 -0.76 -21.18
N ASP A 40 0.30 -1.09 -22.08
CA ASP A 40 -0.87 -0.27 -22.42
C ASP A 40 -1.77 -0.03 -21.18
N ALA A 41 -1.94 -1.05 -20.34
CA ALA A 41 -2.75 -0.93 -19.13
C ALA A 41 -2.08 -0.05 -18.07
N VAL A 42 -0.75 -0.12 -17.97
CA VAL A 42 0.06 0.78 -17.13
C VAL A 42 -0.11 2.21 -17.62
N LEU A 43 0.09 2.47 -18.92
CA LEU A 43 -0.03 3.82 -19.49
C LEU A 43 -1.43 4.40 -19.28
N LEU A 44 -2.48 3.61 -19.52
CA LEU A 44 -3.86 4.01 -19.24
C LEU A 44 -4.04 4.40 -17.77
N ASN A 45 -3.57 3.57 -16.84
CA ASN A 45 -3.69 3.86 -15.40
C ASN A 45 -2.93 5.14 -15.03
N LEU A 46 -1.69 5.30 -15.51
CA LEU A 46 -0.88 6.48 -15.23
C LEU A 46 -1.56 7.77 -15.69
N HIS A 47 -2.04 7.79 -16.93
CA HIS A 47 -2.77 8.94 -17.46
C HIS A 47 -4.02 9.25 -16.63
N GLN A 48 -4.84 8.25 -16.31
CA GLN A 48 -6.06 8.49 -15.53
C GLN A 48 -5.79 8.93 -14.09
N LEU A 49 -4.72 8.43 -13.45
CA LEU A 49 -4.30 8.87 -12.12
C LEU A 49 -3.79 10.33 -12.14
N GLN A 50 -3.05 10.71 -13.18
CA GLN A 50 -2.59 12.08 -13.39
C GLN A 50 -3.74 13.03 -13.71
N ASP A 51 -4.67 12.63 -14.56
CA ASP A 51 -5.88 13.41 -14.91
C ASP A 51 -6.80 13.60 -13.70
N ALA A 52 -6.83 12.63 -12.78
CA ALA A 52 -7.52 12.79 -11.49
C ALA A 52 -6.83 13.82 -10.56
N GLY A 53 -5.60 14.24 -10.87
CA GLY A 53 -4.85 15.26 -10.14
C GLY A 53 -4.05 14.74 -8.94
N LEU A 54 -3.67 13.46 -8.94
CA LEU A 54 -2.84 12.87 -7.89
C LEU A 54 -1.41 13.44 -7.90
N ASP A 55 -0.86 13.71 -6.72
CA ASP A 55 0.51 14.20 -6.55
C ASP A 55 1.55 13.08 -6.65
N ILE A 56 1.20 11.90 -6.13
CA ILE A 56 2.06 10.71 -6.09
C ILE A 56 1.31 9.56 -6.74
N VAL A 57 1.93 8.92 -7.74
CA VAL A 57 1.30 7.85 -8.52
C VAL A 57 2.21 6.63 -8.66
N TYR A 58 1.57 5.49 -8.95
CA TYR A 58 2.21 4.30 -9.51
C TYR A 58 1.34 3.76 -10.65
N ASP A 59 1.48 2.50 -11.05
CA ASP A 59 0.81 1.94 -12.22
C ASP A 59 -0.53 1.23 -11.96
N GLY A 60 -1.08 1.26 -10.75
CA GLY A 60 -2.28 0.48 -10.42
C GLY A 60 -2.01 -1.04 -10.26
N GLU A 61 -0.75 -1.46 -10.16
CA GLU A 61 -0.30 -2.85 -10.11
C GLU A 61 -0.82 -3.70 -11.29
N ALA A 62 -0.87 -3.09 -12.47
CA ALA A 62 -1.46 -3.69 -13.66
C ALA A 62 -0.74 -4.97 -14.10
N ARG A 63 0.58 -5.04 -13.88
CA ARG A 63 1.43 -6.20 -14.22
C ARG A 63 1.30 -7.37 -13.25
N ARG A 64 0.76 -7.15 -12.05
CA ARG A 64 0.78 -8.12 -10.96
C ARG A 64 -0.49 -8.95 -10.92
N VAL A 65 -0.37 -10.27 -10.74
CA VAL A 65 -1.54 -11.15 -10.57
C VAL A 65 -2.23 -10.90 -9.23
N GLU A 66 -1.44 -10.87 -8.17
CA GLU A 66 -1.81 -10.82 -6.76
C GLU A 66 -0.51 -10.47 -5.99
N MET A 67 -0.57 -9.74 -4.87
CA MET A 67 0.63 -9.18 -4.21
C MET A 67 1.58 -10.26 -3.66
N TYR A 68 1.03 -11.36 -3.14
CA TYR A 68 1.78 -12.48 -2.60
C TYR A 68 2.23 -13.41 -3.73
N GLU A 69 1.31 -13.85 -4.58
CA GLU A 69 1.65 -14.80 -5.64
C GLU A 69 2.67 -14.19 -6.62
N TYR A 70 2.58 -12.89 -6.89
CA TYR A 70 3.55 -12.20 -7.75
C TYR A 70 4.96 -12.32 -7.18
N ALA A 71 5.15 -11.97 -5.90
CA ALA A 71 6.45 -12.02 -5.22
C ALA A 71 6.99 -13.46 -5.11
N ILE A 72 6.17 -14.41 -4.64
CA ILE A 72 6.59 -15.80 -4.43
C ILE A 72 7.02 -16.49 -5.73
N ARG A 73 6.43 -16.14 -6.88
CA ARG A 73 6.85 -16.66 -8.19
C ARG A 73 8.24 -16.20 -8.62
N ARG A 74 8.82 -15.20 -7.96
CA ARG A 74 10.03 -14.47 -8.36
C ARG A 74 11.15 -14.54 -7.32
N MET A 75 11.01 -15.43 -6.34
CA MET A 75 12.05 -15.74 -5.37
C MET A 75 12.19 -17.25 -5.23
N GLY A 76 13.39 -17.72 -4.94
CA GLY A 76 13.63 -19.14 -4.69
C GLY A 76 13.27 -19.51 -3.25
N GLY A 77 13.08 -20.81 -3.01
CA GLY A 77 12.75 -21.36 -1.70
C GLY A 77 11.34 -21.95 -1.60
N PHE A 78 10.48 -21.65 -2.58
CA PHE A 78 9.05 -21.96 -2.50
C PHE A 78 8.59 -23.03 -3.50
N ASN A 79 7.57 -23.79 -3.08
CA ASN A 79 6.75 -24.62 -3.97
C ASN A 79 5.26 -24.29 -3.78
N PHE A 80 4.52 -24.08 -4.87
CA PHE A 80 3.07 -23.84 -4.78
C PHE A 80 2.32 -25.14 -4.46
N VAL A 81 1.54 -25.14 -3.39
CA VAL A 81 0.81 -26.32 -2.90
C VAL A 81 -0.68 -26.33 -3.29
N GLY A 82 -1.10 -25.36 -4.11
CA GLY A 82 -2.46 -25.29 -4.65
C GLY A 82 -3.25 -24.09 -4.15
N HIS A 83 -4.56 -24.13 -4.35
CA HIS A 83 -5.47 -23.05 -3.96
C HIS A 83 -5.97 -23.25 -2.53
N VAL A 84 -5.85 -22.21 -1.72
CA VAL A 84 -6.40 -22.16 -0.36
C VAL A 84 -7.51 -21.12 -0.33
N ARG A 85 -8.62 -21.48 0.31
CA ARG A 85 -9.76 -20.58 0.52
C ARG A 85 -9.36 -19.49 1.50
N SER A 86 -9.52 -18.22 1.11
CA SER A 86 -9.24 -17.06 1.96
C SER A 86 -10.52 -16.58 2.66
N TRP A 87 -11.54 -16.19 1.89
CA TRP A 87 -12.84 -15.76 2.42
C TRP A 87 -13.93 -15.99 1.37
N ASP A 88 -15.12 -16.43 1.80
CA ASP A 88 -16.24 -16.75 0.91
C ASP A 88 -15.79 -17.60 -0.28
N ASN A 89 -16.07 -17.28 -1.54
CA ASN A 89 -15.62 -18.08 -2.70
C ASN A 89 -14.30 -17.56 -3.30
N LYS A 90 -13.48 -16.84 -2.51
CA LYS A 90 -12.18 -16.34 -2.94
C LYS A 90 -11.05 -17.27 -2.50
N TYR A 91 -10.18 -17.55 -3.45
CA TYR A 91 -9.03 -18.44 -3.29
C TYR A 91 -7.76 -17.72 -3.75
N PHE A 92 -6.64 -18.09 -3.18
CA PHE A 92 -5.31 -17.69 -3.66
C PHE A 92 -4.40 -18.90 -3.69
N ARG A 93 -3.34 -18.84 -4.51
CA ARG A 93 -2.35 -19.91 -4.57
C ARG A 93 -1.35 -19.73 -3.45
N LYS A 94 -1.40 -20.62 -2.46
CA LYS A 94 -0.46 -20.61 -1.32
C LYS A 94 0.77 -21.46 -1.65
N ALA A 95 1.93 -21.05 -1.17
CA ALA A 95 3.18 -21.78 -1.31
C ALA A 95 3.71 -22.24 0.04
N SER A 96 4.53 -23.30 0.01
CA SER A 96 5.35 -23.75 1.14
C SER A 96 6.81 -23.37 0.91
N CYS A 97 7.46 -22.82 1.93
CA CYS A 97 8.89 -22.59 1.96
C CYS A 97 9.59 -23.91 2.33
N ILE A 98 10.15 -24.57 1.32
CA ILE A 98 10.71 -25.94 1.40
C ILE A 98 12.25 -25.96 1.47
N ARG A 99 12.89 -24.81 1.27
CA ARG A 99 14.32 -24.57 1.46
C ARG A 99 14.58 -23.08 1.68
N ASN A 100 15.83 -22.72 1.96
CA ASN A 100 16.22 -21.33 2.18
C ASN A 100 15.71 -20.41 1.07
N VAL A 101 15.21 -19.24 1.47
CA VAL A 101 14.72 -18.24 0.53
C VAL A 101 15.90 -17.60 -0.18
N THR A 102 15.73 -17.30 -1.46
CA THR A 102 16.80 -16.76 -2.30
C THR A 102 16.26 -15.65 -3.19
N TYR A 103 17.06 -14.60 -3.34
CA TYR A 103 16.79 -13.50 -4.24
C TYR A 103 17.29 -13.82 -5.65
N ASP A 104 16.36 -14.07 -6.57
CA ASP A 104 16.66 -14.42 -7.96
C ASP A 104 16.74 -13.19 -8.88
N GLY A 105 16.55 -11.99 -8.33
CA GLY A 105 16.66 -10.72 -9.06
C GLY A 105 15.58 -9.70 -8.70
N ALA A 106 15.80 -8.45 -9.11
CA ALA A 106 14.97 -7.30 -8.76
C ALA A 106 13.63 -7.33 -9.49
N TYR A 107 12.70 -8.11 -8.97
CA TYR A 107 11.48 -8.45 -9.71
C TYR A 107 10.40 -7.35 -9.76
N HIS A 108 10.68 -6.21 -9.12
CA HIS A 108 9.94 -4.96 -9.27
C HIS A 108 10.73 -3.87 -10.04
N LEU A 109 11.94 -4.17 -10.53
CA LEU A 109 12.79 -3.16 -11.18
C LEU A 109 12.24 -2.74 -12.54
N ASP A 110 11.83 -3.70 -13.37
CA ASP A 110 11.35 -3.40 -14.73
C ASP A 110 10.05 -2.57 -14.70
N GLU A 111 9.13 -2.91 -13.79
CA GLU A 111 7.91 -2.11 -13.60
C GLU A 111 8.23 -0.70 -13.10
N PHE A 112 9.17 -0.56 -12.17
CA PHE A 112 9.59 0.73 -11.67
C PHE A 112 10.21 1.60 -12.76
N LEU A 113 11.14 1.05 -13.54
CA LEU A 113 11.80 1.77 -14.63
C LEU A 113 10.80 2.19 -15.71
N PHE A 114 9.82 1.33 -16.02
CA PHE A 114 8.76 1.65 -16.95
C PHE A 114 7.90 2.83 -16.44
N VAL A 115 7.48 2.82 -15.18
CA VAL A 115 6.72 3.94 -14.59
C VAL A 115 7.56 5.22 -14.55
N LYS A 116 8.81 5.12 -14.10
CA LYS A 116 9.76 6.24 -14.04
C LYS A 116 9.96 6.94 -15.38
N LYS A 117 9.94 6.19 -16.49
CA LYS A 117 10.05 6.74 -17.84
C LYS A 117 8.83 7.60 -18.25
N HIS A 118 7.65 7.32 -17.70
CA HIS A 118 6.38 7.93 -18.13
C HIS A 118 5.74 8.87 -17.10
N VAL A 119 6.28 8.92 -15.88
CA VAL A 119 5.79 9.80 -14.81
C VAL A 119 6.82 10.91 -14.53
N PRO A 120 6.51 12.19 -14.86
CA PRO A 120 7.39 13.31 -14.55
C PRO A 120 7.36 13.72 -13.06
N GLY A 121 6.39 13.21 -12.29
CA GLY A 121 6.13 13.58 -10.90
C GLY A 121 6.70 12.62 -9.85
N MET A 122 6.12 12.65 -8.65
CA MET A 122 6.51 11.75 -7.56
C MET A 122 5.95 10.35 -7.79
N ILE A 123 6.82 9.35 -7.61
CA ILE A 123 6.48 7.94 -7.77
C ILE A 123 6.64 7.26 -6.42
N LYS A 124 5.66 6.45 -6.04
CA LYS A 124 5.72 5.55 -4.89
C LYS A 124 5.50 4.13 -5.37
N ILE A 125 6.48 3.25 -5.19
CA ILE A 125 6.32 1.83 -5.56
C ILE A 125 5.84 1.02 -4.35
N PRO A 126 4.68 0.32 -4.44
CA PRO A 126 4.24 -0.61 -3.40
C PRO A 126 4.89 -1.99 -3.57
N ILE A 127 5.35 -2.63 -2.52
CA ILE A 127 5.87 -4.01 -2.53
C ILE A 127 5.30 -4.78 -1.33
N THR A 128 5.14 -6.10 -1.45
CA THR A 128 4.70 -6.92 -0.31
C THR A 128 5.83 -7.07 0.71
N GLY A 129 5.52 -6.86 2.00
CA GLY A 129 6.51 -6.96 3.07
C GLY A 129 6.81 -8.38 3.56
N PRO A 130 7.93 -8.56 4.28
CA PRO A 130 8.40 -9.87 4.72
C PRO A 130 7.45 -10.58 5.69
N TYR A 131 6.72 -9.83 6.53
CA TYR A 131 5.82 -10.44 7.51
C TYR A 131 4.64 -11.13 6.81
N THR A 132 4.01 -10.46 5.87
CA THR A 132 2.89 -10.99 5.07
C THR A 132 3.33 -12.14 4.18
N LEU A 133 4.52 -12.05 3.55
CA LEU A 133 5.06 -13.15 2.76
C LEU A 133 5.27 -14.42 3.60
N ALA A 134 5.72 -14.27 4.85
CA ALA A 134 5.88 -15.39 5.77
C ALA A 134 4.51 -15.95 6.21
N ASP A 135 3.62 -15.09 6.70
CA ASP A 135 2.31 -15.46 7.22
C ASP A 135 1.44 -16.18 6.18
N TRP A 136 1.47 -15.68 4.95
CA TRP A 136 0.69 -16.26 3.85
C TRP A 136 1.37 -17.47 3.21
N SER A 137 2.53 -17.90 3.69
CA SER A 137 3.20 -19.14 3.28
C SER A 137 3.06 -20.24 4.33
N PHE A 138 3.30 -21.49 3.94
CA PHE A 138 3.68 -22.53 4.89
C PHE A 138 5.19 -22.49 5.10
N ASN A 139 5.65 -22.88 6.29
CA ASN A 139 7.06 -22.92 6.63
C ASN A 139 7.48 -24.36 6.97
N GLU A 140 8.31 -24.96 6.12
CA GLU A 140 8.92 -26.28 6.34
C GLU A 140 10.44 -26.19 6.54
N THR A 141 11.02 -24.99 6.46
CA THR A 141 12.47 -24.78 6.43
C THR A 141 13.03 -24.19 7.72
N TYR A 142 12.42 -23.12 8.21
CA TYR A 142 12.91 -22.35 9.35
C TYR A 142 12.28 -22.87 10.64
N SER A 143 12.98 -22.73 11.77
CA SER A 143 12.52 -23.28 13.05
C SER A 143 11.22 -22.65 13.53
N ASP A 144 11.02 -21.36 13.23
CA ASP A 144 9.83 -20.61 13.60
C ASP A 144 9.51 -19.49 12.60
N LYS A 145 8.37 -18.82 12.82
CA LYS A 145 7.90 -17.71 11.98
C LYS A 145 8.83 -16.50 12.04
N ARG A 146 9.48 -16.23 13.17
CA ARG A 146 10.38 -15.08 13.34
C ARG A 146 11.63 -15.23 12.51
N GLU A 147 12.26 -16.41 12.57
CA GLU A 147 13.41 -16.72 11.71
C GLU A 147 13.02 -16.61 10.23
N PHE A 148 11.84 -17.13 9.85
CA PHE A 148 11.37 -17.05 8.47
C PHE A 148 11.13 -15.60 7.99
N VAL A 149 10.47 -14.77 8.81
CA VAL A 149 10.28 -13.33 8.53
C VAL A 149 11.62 -12.62 8.34
N LEU A 150 12.59 -12.89 9.22
CA LEU A 150 13.92 -12.28 9.14
C LEU A 150 14.70 -12.76 7.91
N ALA A 151 14.57 -14.02 7.52
CA ALA A 151 15.18 -14.53 6.30
C ALA A 151 14.60 -13.87 5.05
N LEU A 152 13.26 -13.76 4.94
CA LEU A 152 12.60 -13.03 3.85
C LEU A 152 13.04 -11.56 3.81
N ALA A 153 13.10 -10.90 4.98
CA ALA A 153 13.51 -9.51 5.09
C ALA A 153 14.95 -9.30 4.59
N LYS A 154 15.90 -10.09 5.08
CA LYS A 154 17.35 -9.91 4.83
C LYS A 154 17.78 -10.43 3.47
N GLU A 155 17.28 -11.59 3.07
CA GLU A 155 17.78 -12.32 1.90
C GLU A 155 17.00 -12.00 0.62
N VAL A 156 15.78 -11.45 0.72
CA VAL A 156 14.93 -11.17 -0.46
C VAL A 156 14.51 -9.71 -0.54
N ILE A 157 13.81 -9.20 0.49
CA ILE A 157 13.22 -7.86 0.43
C ILE A 157 14.30 -6.78 0.45
N ARG A 158 15.30 -6.89 1.34
CA ARG A 158 16.39 -5.90 1.43
C ARG A 158 17.20 -5.77 0.12
N PRO A 159 17.71 -6.84 -0.52
CA PRO A 159 18.34 -6.75 -1.83
C PRO A 159 17.46 -6.06 -2.89
N GLN A 160 16.17 -6.39 -2.91
CA GLN A 160 15.22 -5.76 -3.82
C GLN A 160 15.07 -4.25 -3.59
N LEU A 161 14.96 -3.83 -2.32
CA LEU A 161 14.90 -2.43 -1.94
C LEU A 161 16.19 -1.69 -2.35
N ILE A 162 17.36 -2.32 -2.18
CA ILE A 162 18.64 -1.77 -2.62
C ILE A 162 18.63 -1.53 -4.13
N ASP A 163 18.17 -2.48 -4.93
CA ASP A 163 18.15 -2.37 -6.39
C ASP A 163 17.16 -1.30 -6.88
N LEU A 164 15.98 -1.20 -6.25
CA LEU A 164 15.03 -0.12 -6.53
C LEU A 164 15.61 1.25 -6.21
N VAL A 165 16.28 1.40 -5.06
CA VAL A 165 16.90 2.67 -4.66
C VAL A 165 18.07 3.05 -5.59
N LYS A 166 18.91 2.09 -5.99
CA LYS A 166 19.95 2.28 -7.01
C LYS A 166 19.36 2.75 -8.34
N ALA A 167 18.19 2.24 -8.73
CA ALA A 167 17.47 2.67 -9.91
C ALA A 167 16.80 4.06 -9.75
N GLY A 168 16.83 4.63 -8.55
CA GLY A 168 16.34 5.97 -8.23
C GLY A 168 14.94 6.01 -7.62
N ALA A 169 14.45 4.90 -7.06
CA ALA A 169 13.21 4.90 -6.27
C ALA A 169 13.41 5.69 -4.97
N LYS A 170 12.62 6.76 -4.79
CA LYS A 170 12.72 7.66 -3.63
C LYS A 170 11.67 7.40 -2.55
N ARG A 171 10.52 6.83 -2.93
CA ARG A 171 9.44 6.43 -2.02
C ARG A 171 9.06 4.98 -2.32
N ILE A 172 9.19 4.12 -1.32
CA ILE A 172 8.84 2.70 -1.42
C ILE A 172 7.85 2.39 -0.30
N GLN A 173 6.67 1.89 -0.65
CA GLN A 173 5.67 1.44 0.31
C GLN A 173 5.79 -0.08 0.49
N ILE A 174 5.82 -0.53 1.73
CA ILE A 174 5.86 -1.94 2.10
C ILE A 174 4.46 -2.31 2.65
N ASP A 175 3.77 -3.18 1.95
CA ASP A 175 2.39 -3.56 2.23
C ASP A 175 2.34 -4.78 3.14
N GLU A 176 1.71 -4.62 4.30
CA GLU A 176 1.68 -5.62 5.37
C GLU A 176 0.27 -5.89 5.89
N PRO A 177 -0.66 -6.37 5.02
CA PRO A 177 -2.05 -6.63 5.40
C PRO A 177 -2.23 -7.75 6.43
N ALA A 178 -1.22 -8.61 6.66
CA ALA A 178 -1.30 -9.69 7.64
C ALA A 178 -0.94 -9.26 9.06
N ALA A 179 -0.35 -8.08 9.25
CA ALA A 179 0.22 -7.69 10.54
C ALA A 179 -0.85 -7.61 11.65
N THR A 180 -1.89 -6.81 11.45
CA THR A 180 -2.92 -6.55 12.47
C THR A 180 -3.86 -7.73 12.73
N THR A 181 -3.79 -8.80 11.92
CA THR A 181 -4.52 -10.05 12.21
C THR A 181 -3.83 -10.87 13.31
N HIS A 182 -2.60 -10.50 13.70
CA HIS A 182 -1.79 -11.16 14.72
C HIS A 182 -1.24 -10.12 15.72
N PRO A 183 -2.09 -9.48 16.54
CA PRO A 183 -1.70 -8.37 17.40
C PRO A 183 -0.62 -8.71 18.44
N LEU A 184 -0.42 -9.99 18.75
CA LEU A 184 0.63 -10.47 19.68
C LEU A 184 2.02 -10.54 19.04
N GLU A 185 2.14 -10.32 17.72
CA GLU A 185 3.37 -10.49 16.95
C GLU A 185 3.96 -9.16 16.45
N MET A 186 3.54 -8.03 17.02
CA MET A 186 3.92 -6.70 16.54
C MET A 186 5.42 -6.41 16.68
N ASP A 187 6.09 -7.01 17.67
CA ASP A 187 7.54 -6.92 17.82
C ASP A 187 8.26 -7.59 16.64
N MET A 188 7.84 -8.80 16.25
CA MET A 188 8.36 -9.53 15.10
C MET A 188 8.08 -8.81 13.78
N PHE A 189 6.89 -8.24 13.64
CA PHE A 189 6.53 -7.42 12.49
C PHE A 189 7.48 -6.22 12.34
N VAL A 190 7.69 -5.46 13.42
CA VAL A 190 8.61 -4.31 13.44
C VAL A 190 10.06 -4.75 13.15
N GLU A 191 10.49 -5.87 13.74
CA GLU A 191 11.82 -6.44 13.50
C GLU A 191 12.04 -6.79 12.02
N GLY A 192 11.06 -7.43 11.39
CA GLY A 192 11.07 -7.78 9.97
C GLY A 192 11.18 -6.56 9.05
N ILE A 193 10.37 -5.52 9.30
CA ILE A 193 10.45 -4.26 8.54
C ILE A 193 11.81 -3.59 8.73
N ASN A 194 12.29 -3.48 9.97
CA ASN A 194 13.58 -2.88 10.27
C ASN A 194 14.73 -3.62 9.59
N ALA A 195 14.69 -4.95 9.57
CA ALA A 195 15.67 -5.78 8.86
C ALA A 195 15.63 -5.53 7.34
N ALA A 196 14.44 -5.39 6.76
CA ALA A 196 14.26 -5.15 5.32
C ALA A 196 14.85 -3.79 4.88
N VAL A 197 14.63 -2.73 5.66
CA VAL A 197 15.06 -1.36 5.29
C VAL A 197 16.47 -0.99 5.76
N SER A 198 17.12 -1.86 6.54
CA SER A 198 18.38 -1.57 7.22
C SER A 198 19.50 -1.12 6.27
N GLY A 199 20.11 0.02 6.58
CA GLY A 199 21.24 0.57 5.82
C GLY A 199 20.88 1.15 4.44
N ILE A 200 19.60 1.37 4.15
CA ILE A 200 19.14 1.93 2.88
C ILE A 200 18.66 3.37 3.09
N ALA A 201 19.26 4.32 2.39
CA ALA A 201 18.87 5.72 2.42
C ALA A 201 17.72 5.99 1.42
N SER A 202 16.48 5.80 1.84
CA SER A 202 15.27 6.13 1.07
C SER A 202 14.09 6.44 1.99
N SER A 203 13.00 6.96 1.44
CA SER A 203 11.74 7.10 2.18
C SER A 203 10.94 5.80 2.08
N PHE A 204 10.74 5.16 3.22
CA PHE A 204 9.93 3.95 3.34
C PHE A 204 8.59 4.29 3.97
N GLY A 205 7.50 3.88 3.33
CA GLY A 205 6.16 3.85 3.91
C GLY A 205 5.77 2.43 4.24
N VAL A 206 4.88 2.24 5.21
CA VAL A 206 4.24 0.95 5.45
C VAL A 206 2.74 1.11 5.37
N HIS A 207 2.09 0.30 4.52
CA HIS A 207 0.64 0.23 4.48
C HIS A 207 0.15 -0.94 5.34
N ILE A 208 -0.70 -0.65 6.30
CA ILE A 208 -1.25 -1.64 7.24
C ILE A 208 -2.77 -1.60 7.14
N CYS A 209 -3.36 -2.61 6.50
CA CYS A 209 -4.82 -2.74 6.35
C CYS A 209 -5.48 -3.33 7.59
N TYR A 210 -6.81 -3.23 7.68
CA TYR A 210 -7.70 -4.02 8.53
C TYR A 210 -7.27 -4.14 9.99
N SER A 211 -7.39 -3.05 10.75
CA SER A 211 -7.22 -3.11 12.20
C SER A 211 -8.57 -3.11 12.91
N GLY A 212 -8.90 -4.26 13.50
CA GLY A 212 -10.15 -4.46 14.26
C GLY A 212 -10.19 -3.76 15.62
N ASP A 213 -9.07 -3.18 16.06
CA ASP A 213 -8.91 -2.53 17.37
C ASP A 213 -8.47 -1.05 17.26
N ASP A 214 -8.72 -0.42 16.10
CA ASP A 214 -8.31 0.95 15.75
C ASP A 214 -6.81 1.22 15.98
N TYR A 215 -5.98 0.32 15.47
CA TYR A 215 -4.52 0.35 15.48
C TYR A 215 -3.87 0.38 16.87
N ARG A 216 -4.63 0.11 17.93
CA ARG A 216 -4.10 0.08 19.31
C ARG A 216 -3.00 -0.96 19.47
N SER A 217 -3.20 -2.15 18.90
CA SER A 217 -2.22 -3.25 18.91
C SER A 217 -0.86 -2.87 18.34
N LEU A 218 -0.78 -1.90 17.42
CA LEU A 218 0.50 -1.45 16.87
C LEU A 218 1.39 -0.82 17.94
N PHE A 219 0.82 -0.22 18.98
CA PHE A 219 1.56 0.50 20.01
C PHE A 219 1.84 -0.38 21.24
N PRO A 220 3.03 -0.23 21.89
CA PRO A 220 4.08 0.72 21.56
C PRO A 220 5.08 0.23 20.50
N SER A 221 5.02 -1.05 20.08
CA SER A 221 6.05 -1.68 19.23
C SER A 221 6.38 -0.90 17.96
N ILE A 222 5.37 -0.34 17.29
CA ILE A 222 5.52 0.40 16.02
C ILE A 222 6.38 1.67 16.13
N LEU A 223 6.59 2.18 17.34
CA LEU A 223 7.47 3.32 17.60
C LEU A 223 8.93 2.99 17.24
N GLU A 224 9.33 1.73 17.31
CA GLU A 224 10.68 1.28 16.97
C GLU A 224 10.89 1.08 15.45
N MET A 225 9.83 1.15 14.65
CA MET A 225 9.91 0.93 13.20
C MET A 225 10.66 2.07 12.48
N LYS A 226 11.65 1.73 11.65
CA LYS A 226 12.53 2.67 10.94
C LYS A 226 11.99 3.04 9.56
N VAL A 227 10.77 3.57 9.54
CA VAL A 227 10.07 4.05 8.33
C VAL A 227 9.73 5.52 8.48
N SER A 228 9.46 6.19 7.35
CA SER A 228 9.07 7.61 7.32
C SER A 228 7.56 7.84 7.31
N GLN A 229 6.77 6.85 6.92
CA GLN A 229 5.32 7.00 6.74
C GLN A 229 4.54 5.75 7.18
N PHE A 230 3.35 5.96 7.75
CA PHE A 230 2.29 4.95 7.85
C PHE A 230 1.11 5.31 6.97
N ALA A 231 0.75 4.44 6.03
CA ALA A 231 -0.48 4.55 5.25
C ALA A 231 -1.56 3.67 5.88
N LEU A 232 -2.57 4.29 6.48
CA LEU A 232 -3.55 3.62 7.35
C LEU A 232 -4.98 3.93 6.89
N GLU A 233 -5.90 3.01 7.19
CA GLU A 233 -7.31 3.12 6.86
C GLU A 233 -8.08 3.79 8.01
N PHE A 234 -9.03 4.67 7.71
CA PHE A 234 -9.88 5.31 8.73
C PHE A 234 -11.31 5.54 8.25
N ALA A 235 -11.52 5.76 6.95
CA ALA A 235 -12.80 6.19 6.41
C ALA A 235 -13.91 5.12 6.54
N ASN A 236 -13.56 3.84 6.43
CA ASN A 236 -14.46 2.70 6.57
C ASN A 236 -15.08 2.55 7.98
N ARG A 237 -14.46 3.14 9.01
CA ARG A 237 -14.95 3.14 10.40
C ARG A 237 -15.58 4.48 10.81
N ASP A 238 -15.65 5.42 9.89
CA ASP A 238 -16.02 6.81 10.15
C ASP A 238 -17.49 7.13 9.81
N ASN A 239 -17.96 8.31 10.21
CA ASN A 239 -19.28 8.81 9.82
C ASN A 239 -19.24 9.49 8.43
N THR A 240 -20.33 9.38 7.67
CA THR A 240 -20.51 10.09 6.40
C THR A 240 -21.05 11.52 6.56
N LYS A 241 -21.48 11.91 7.77
CA LYS A 241 -21.98 13.27 8.08
C LYS A 241 -20.84 14.25 8.28
N LYS A 242 -20.93 15.42 7.64
CA LYS A 242 -19.98 16.55 7.76
C LYS A 242 -19.74 16.99 9.22
N GLY A 243 -18.60 17.64 9.43
CA GLY A 243 -18.16 18.25 10.69
C GLY A 243 -16.85 17.67 11.22
N VAL A 244 -16.13 18.48 11.99
CA VAL A 244 -14.76 18.20 12.50
C VAL A 244 -14.71 17.91 14.01
N SER A 245 -15.83 17.50 14.61
CA SER A 245 -15.88 17.11 16.01
C SER A 245 -15.55 15.63 16.21
N ASP A 246 -15.14 15.25 17.42
CA ASP A 246 -14.79 13.87 17.77
C ASP A 246 -15.93 12.87 17.51
N ASP A 247 -17.20 13.26 17.74
CA ASP A 247 -18.37 12.41 17.46
C ASP A 247 -18.62 12.22 15.95
N ARG A 248 -18.27 13.23 15.14
CA ARG A 248 -18.39 13.17 13.69
C ARG A 248 -17.27 12.37 13.07
N ARG A 249 -16.05 12.47 13.61
CA ARG A 249 -14.83 11.88 13.05
C ARG A 249 -14.34 10.65 13.84
N LYS A 250 -15.27 9.84 14.36
CA LYS A 250 -14.97 8.71 15.25
C LYS A 250 -14.00 7.69 14.67
N GLY A 251 -13.99 7.50 13.34
CA GLY A 251 -13.09 6.54 12.68
C GLY A 251 -11.61 6.93 12.76
N TYR A 252 -11.34 8.19 13.08
CA TYR A 252 -10.00 8.78 13.18
C TYR A 252 -9.48 8.83 14.61
N ALA A 253 -10.16 8.21 15.58
CA ALA A 253 -9.79 8.25 17.00
C ALA A 253 -8.36 7.73 17.27
N ALA A 254 -7.90 6.76 16.47
CA ALA A 254 -6.55 6.21 16.56
C ALA A 254 -5.43 7.23 16.32
N LEU A 255 -5.70 8.35 15.64
CA LEU A 255 -4.74 9.45 15.47
C LEU A 255 -4.29 10.04 16.82
N LYS A 256 -5.11 9.92 17.87
CA LYS A 256 -4.77 10.35 19.23
C LYS A 256 -3.58 9.58 19.80
N LEU A 257 -3.39 8.31 19.41
CA LEU A 257 -2.24 7.49 19.83
C LEU A 257 -0.93 8.06 19.28
N PHE A 258 -0.90 8.47 18.01
CA PHE A 258 0.29 9.10 17.41
C PHE A 258 0.67 10.40 18.13
N ARG A 259 -0.32 11.19 18.55
CA ARG A 259 -0.09 12.38 19.38
C ARG A 259 0.42 12.01 20.78
N GLU A 260 -0.22 11.04 21.43
CA GLU A 260 0.13 10.58 22.79
C GLU A 260 1.59 10.11 22.86
N TYR A 261 2.03 9.31 21.89
CA TYR A 261 3.41 8.83 21.80
C TYR A 261 4.36 9.81 21.11
N SER A 262 3.91 11.03 20.78
CA SER A 262 4.71 12.06 20.10
C SER A 262 5.37 11.59 18.80
N ASP A 263 4.74 10.65 18.10
CA ASP A 263 5.21 10.19 16.80
C ASP A 263 4.98 11.27 15.75
N LYS A 264 6.05 11.69 15.07
CA LYS A 264 6.05 12.79 14.09
C LYS A 264 6.17 12.31 12.64
N ARG A 265 6.16 11.00 12.39
CA ARG A 265 6.22 10.44 11.04
C ARG A 265 5.02 10.85 10.19
N GLU A 266 5.19 10.77 8.88
CA GLU A 266 4.11 11.05 7.93
C GLU A 266 2.96 10.05 8.11
N ILE A 267 1.73 10.53 7.93
CA ILE A 267 0.52 9.72 7.95
C ILE A 267 -0.14 9.81 6.57
N GLY A 268 -0.10 8.71 5.83
CA GLY A 268 -1.03 8.45 4.76
C GLY A 268 -2.41 8.19 5.35
N LEU A 269 -3.26 9.20 5.30
CA LEU A 269 -4.57 9.20 5.91
C LEU A 269 -5.61 8.64 4.93
N GLY A 270 -6.15 7.46 5.26
CA GLY A 270 -7.31 6.88 4.61
C GLY A 270 -8.55 7.76 4.76
N VAL A 271 -8.88 8.52 3.71
CA VAL A 271 -10.00 9.47 3.66
C VAL A 271 -11.15 9.04 2.76
N VAL A 272 -11.00 7.89 2.10
CA VAL A 272 -12.00 7.29 1.20
C VAL A 272 -12.14 5.80 1.53
N ASP A 273 -13.36 5.37 1.84
CA ASP A 273 -13.73 3.98 2.03
C ASP A 273 -13.79 3.27 0.68
N VAL A 274 -12.92 2.27 0.49
CA VAL A 274 -12.82 1.50 -0.75
C VAL A 274 -13.72 0.26 -0.79
N HIS A 275 -14.45 -0.02 0.30
CA HIS A 275 -15.32 -1.18 0.43
C HIS A 275 -16.74 -0.95 -0.10
N VAL A 276 -17.14 0.32 -0.26
CA VAL A 276 -18.45 0.74 -0.78
C VAL A 276 -18.32 1.51 -2.11
N ASP A 277 -19.39 1.52 -2.91
CA ASP A 277 -19.42 2.27 -4.17
C ASP A 277 -19.78 3.75 -4.00
N GLU A 278 -20.35 4.13 -2.85
CA GLU A 278 -20.73 5.52 -2.58
C GLU A 278 -19.49 6.42 -2.60
N VAL A 279 -19.51 7.46 -3.43
CA VAL A 279 -18.42 8.43 -3.56
C VAL A 279 -18.57 9.50 -2.49
N GLU A 280 -17.60 9.59 -1.58
CA GLU A 280 -17.59 10.63 -0.56
C GLU A 280 -17.49 12.02 -1.18
N SER A 281 -18.24 12.98 -0.63
CA SER A 281 -18.16 14.37 -1.12
C SER A 281 -16.79 14.99 -0.80
N PRO A 282 -16.28 15.91 -1.65
CA PRO A 282 -15.04 16.63 -1.38
C PRO A 282 -15.06 17.34 -0.02
N SER A 283 -16.20 17.90 0.38
CA SER A 283 -16.34 18.56 1.69
C SER A 283 -16.18 17.61 2.88
N LEU A 284 -16.66 16.36 2.78
CA LEU A 284 -16.48 15.37 3.84
C LEU A 284 -15.01 14.97 3.97
N ILE A 285 -14.33 14.81 2.82
CA ILE A 285 -12.90 14.53 2.78
C ILE A 285 -12.10 15.69 3.37
N SER A 286 -12.49 16.93 3.08
CA SER A 286 -11.90 18.12 3.70
C SER A 286 -12.06 18.13 5.22
N ASP A 287 -13.25 17.81 5.75
CA ASP A 287 -13.49 17.71 7.20
C ASP A 287 -12.59 16.64 7.85
N ARG A 288 -12.38 15.50 7.17
CA ARG A 288 -11.49 14.42 7.63
C ARG A 288 -10.04 14.90 7.75
N LEU A 289 -9.55 15.61 6.73
CA LEU A 289 -8.18 16.15 6.71
C LEU A 289 -7.97 17.26 7.75
N GLN A 290 -8.93 18.18 7.88
CA GLN A 290 -8.88 19.24 8.89
C GLN A 290 -8.89 18.67 10.32
N TYR A 291 -9.74 17.66 10.57
CA TYR A 291 -9.74 16.96 11.85
C TYR A 291 -8.39 16.31 12.16
N ALA A 292 -7.85 15.55 11.21
CA ALA A 292 -6.56 14.89 11.38
C ALA A 292 -5.42 15.90 11.62
N SER A 293 -5.40 17.01 10.87
CA SER A 293 -4.44 18.11 11.06
C SER A 293 -4.51 18.67 12.48
N LYS A 294 -5.73 18.93 13.00
CA LYS A 294 -5.93 19.41 14.37
C LYS A 294 -5.45 18.40 15.43
N ILE A 295 -5.70 17.11 15.23
CA ILE A 295 -5.28 16.07 16.19
C ILE A 295 -3.76 15.85 16.17
N LEU A 296 -3.15 15.83 14.99
CA LEU A 296 -1.70 15.59 14.84
C LEU A 296 -0.85 16.85 15.00
N GLY A 297 -1.47 18.04 15.01
CA GLY A 297 -0.82 19.33 15.21
C GLY A 297 0.01 19.82 14.02
N SER A 298 -0.07 19.18 12.86
CA SER A 298 0.60 19.62 11.63
C SER A 298 -0.08 19.02 10.39
N PRO A 299 -0.44 19.83 9.40
CA PRO A 299 -0.94 19.35 8.11
C PRO A 299 0.17 18.84 7.18
N ASP A 300 1.42 19.27 7.37
CA ASP A 300 2.54 18.98 6.45
C ASP A 300 2.92 17.50 6.40
N ARG A 301 2.69 16.79 7.51
CA ARG A 301 2.94 15.36 7.66
C ARG A 301 1.76 14.49 7.24
N ILE A 302 0.68 15.05 6.70
CA ILE A 302 -0.53 14.31 6.33
C ILE A 302 -0.61 14.22 4.81
N LEU A 303 -0.80 13.00 4.31
CA LEU A 303 -1.13 12.72 2.92
C LEU A 303 -2.55 12.20 2.85
N ALA A 304 -3.27 12.52 1.78
CA ALA A 304 -4.60 11.98 1.53
C ALA A 304 -4.50 10.75 0.63
N ASN A 305 -5.06 9.62 1.08
CA ASN A 305 -5.18 8.41 0.27
C ASN A 305 -6.52 7.71 0.52
N PRO A 306 -6.93 6.79 -0.36
CA PRO A 306 -7.96 5.82 -0.01
C PRO A 306 -7.51 4.90 1.12
N ASP A 307 -8.47 4.26 1.80
CA ASP A 307 -8.20 3.32 2.89
C ASP A 307 -7.32 2.14 2.47
N CYS A 308 -7.45 1.67 1.22
CA CYS A 308 -6.65 0.57 0.66
C CYS A 308 -6.62 0.67 -0.88
N GLY A 309 -6.10 -0.34 -1.57
CA GLY A 309 -6.15 -0.45 -3.03
C GLY A 309 -7.59 -0.53 -3.56
N LEU A 310 -7.81 0.05 -4.73
CA LEU A 310 -9.13 0.19 -5.39
C LEU A 310 -9.47 -0.98 -6.33
N ARG A 311 -8.71 -2.08 -6.31
CA ARG A 311 -8.93 -3.27 -7.17
C ARG A 311 -10.32 -3.89 -7.07
N THR A 312 -11.03 -3.68 -5.96
CA THR A 312 -12.37 -4.24 -5.72
C THR A 312 -13.50 -3.37 -6.26
N ARG A 313 -13.23 -2.10 -6.60
CA ARG A 313 -14.21 -1.15 -7.15
C ARG A 313 -14.24 -1.21 -8.68
N SER A 314 -15.34 -0.75 -9.29
CA SER A 314 -15.32 -0.48 -10.73
C SER A 314 -14.30 0.64 -11.02
N ARG A 315 -13.78 0.71 -12.25
CA ARG A 315 -12.83 1.78 -12.62
C ARG A 315 -13.50 3.16 -12.51
N GLU A 316 -14.75 3.27 -12.94
CA GLU A 316 -15.54 4.50 -12.86
C GLU A 316 -15.66 5.00 -11.42
N ILE A 317 -16.06 4.13 -10.49
CA ILE A 317 -16.16 4.47 -9.06
C ILE A 317 -14.78 4.79 -8.47
N ALA A 318 -13.74 4.02 -8.82
CA ALA A 318 -12.39 4.26 -8.33
C ALA A 318 -11.88 5.66 -8.70
N PHE A 319 -12.00 6.06 -9.97
CA PHE A 319 -11.56 7.38 -10.41
C PHE A 319 -12.47 8.52 -9.92
N ALA A 320 -13.78 8.28 -9.77
CA ALA A 320 -14.67 9.27 -9.14
C ALA A 320 -14.29 9.55 -7.68
N LYS A 321 -13.97 8.49 -6.92
CA LYS A 321 -13.44 8.58 -5.55
C LYS A 321 -12.11 9.34 -5.48
N LEU A 322 -11.17 9.01 -6.37
CA LEU A 322 -9.87 9.69 -6.42
C LEU A 322 -10.01 11.17 -6.78
N ALA A 323 -10.82 11.52 -7.78
CA ALA A 323 -11.08 12.91 -8.14
C ALA A 323 -11.72 13.69 -6.98
N SER A 324 -12.69 13.08 -6.28
CA SER A 324 -13.30 13.68 -5.09
C SER A 324 -12.28 13.90 -3.97
N MET A 325 -11.36 12.96 -3.77
CA MET A 325 -10.27 13.07 -2.80
C MET A 325 -9.31 14.22 -3.12
N VAL A 326 -8.95 14.39 -4.40
CA VAL A 326 -8.10 15.51 -4.83
C VAL A 326 -8.78 16.86 -4.59
N GLU A 327 -10.07 16.99 -4.92
CA GLU A 327 -10.81 18.22 -4.63
C GLU A 327 -10.99 18.43 -3.12
N GLY A 328 -11.21 17.36 -2.34
CA GLY A 328 -11.30 17.44 -0.88
C GLY A 328 -9.99 17.91 -0.24
N ALA A 329 -8.85 17.43 -0.72
CA ALA A 329 -7.54 17.90 -0.28
C ALA A 329 -7.30 19.38 -0.63
N LYS A 330 -7.76 19.83 -1.81
CA LYS A 330 -7.71 21.24 -2.18
C LYS A 330 -8.59 22.12 -1.27
N LEU A 331 -9.82 21.69 -0.98
CA LEU A 331 -10.70 22.39 -0.04
C LEU A 331 -10.09 22.44 1.38
N ALA A 332 -9.41 21.38 1.81
CA ALA A 332 -8.74 21.35 3.11
C ALA A 332 -7.58 22.34 3.18
N ARG A 333 -6.81 22.50 2.10
CA ARG A 333 -5.74 23.52 2.01
C ARG A 333 -6.32 24.92 2.16
N GLN A 334 -7.37 25.24 1.40
CA GLN A 334 -8.04 26.54 1.44
C GLN A 334 -8.63 26.87 2.81
N ALA A 335 -9.02 25.86 3.60
CA ALA A 335 -9.55 26.06 4.95
C ALA A 335 -8.46 26.32 6.01
N LEU A 336 -7.18 26.08 5.68
CA LEU A 336 -6.03 26.28 6.57
C LEU A 336 -5.16 27.49 6.18
N GLU A 337 -5.46 28.14 5.05
CA GLU A 337 -4.90 29.44 4.64
C GLU A 337 -5.52 30.59 5.45
#